data_AF-A0A1G1L069-F1
#
_entry.id   AF-A0A1G1L069-F1
#
_cell.length_a   1.000
_cell.length_b   1.000
_cell.length_c   1.000
_cell.angle_alpha   90.00
_cell.angle_beta   90.00
_cell.angle_gamma   90.00
#
_symmetry.space_group_name_H-M   'P 1'
#
loop_
_entity.id
_entity.type
_entity.pdbx_description
1 polymer ?
#
loop_
_entity_poly.entity_id
_entity_poly.type
_entity_poly.pdbx_seq_one_letter_code
_entity_poly.pdbx_strand_id
1 'polypeptide(L)' 'MPNLEKEEEIILNFEKIDRASQSFIHSLISGPIRKFGADKTLKLITFKSCSSTVKTMINIVLDYLQDALQDNESEKKE' A
#
# COMPACT_ATOMS: atom_id res chain seq x y z
N MET A 1 9.41 6.45 -4.54
CA MET A 1 9.01 7.38 -3.46
C MET A 1 10.25 7.71 -2.64
N PRO A 2 10.94 8.84 -2.91
CA PRO A 2 12.18 9.21 -2.21
C PRO A 2 11.98 9.50 -0.72
N ASN A 3 10.79 9.94 -0.30
CA ASN A 3 10.46 10.14 1.11
C ASN A 3 10.52 8.84 1.95
N LEU A 4 10.21 7.67 1.35
CA LEU A 4 10.40 6.37 2.03
C LEU A 4 11.88 6.03 2.26
N GLU A 5 12.78 6.52 1.41
CA GLU A 5 14.23 6.34 1.58
C GLU A 5 14.76 7.19 2.74
N LYS A 6 14.09 8.31 3.02
CA LYS A 6 14.39 9.24 4.12
C LYS A 6 13.60 8.96 5.41
N GLU A 7 12.75 7.94 5.40
CA GLU A 7 11.84 7.62 6.53
C GLU A 7 10.89 8.77 6.88
N GLU A 8 10.52 9.56 5.87
CA GLU A 8 9.57 10.65 6.00
C GLU A 8 8.14 10.17 5.68
N GLU A 9 7.16 10.73 6.37
CA GLU A 9 5.75 10.45 6.15
C GLU A 9 5.29 10.90 4.74
N ILE A 10 4.45 10.09 4.10
CA ILE A 10 3.85 10.33 2.80
C ILE A 10 2.34 10.38 2.97
N ILE A 11 1.74 11.50 2.56
CA ILE A 11 0.29 11.65 2.54
C ILE A 11 -0.22 11.41 1.12
N LEU A 12 -0.97 10.33 0.92
CA LEU A 12 -1.73 10.08 -0.30
C LEU A 12 -3.12 10.69 -0.12
N ASN A 13 -3.33 11.90 -0.65
CA ASN A 13 -4.58 12.63 -0.53
C ASN A 13 -5.51 12.32 -1.72
N PHE A 14 -6.67 11.74 -1.43
CA PHE A 14 -7.74 11.39 -2.38
C PHE A 14 -8.85 12.44 -2.43
N GLU A 15 -8.54 13.67 -2.03
CA GLU A 15 -9.47 14.80 -2.13
C GLU A 15 -9.93 14.98 -3.59
N LYS A 16 -11.25 14.98 -3.80
CA LYS A 16 -11.93 15.00 -5.11
C LYS A 16 -11.77 13.71 -5.95
N ILE A 17 -11.30 12.62 -5.35
CA ILE A 17 -11.29 11.29 -5.98
C ILE A 17 -12.47 10.48 -5.43
N ASP A 18 -13.53 10.38 -6.23
CA ASP A 18 -14.72 9.61 -5.83
C ASP A 18 -14.50 8.09 -5.96
N ARG A 19 -13.71 7.68 -6.95
CA ARG A 19 -13.45 6.27 -7.28
C ARG A 19 -11.99 6.06 -7.66
N ALA A 20 -11.43 4.93 -7.23
CA ALA A 20 -10.16 4.41 -7.67
C ALA A 20 -10.34 2.93 -8.03
N SER A 21 -9.57 2.40 -8.98
CA SER A 21 -9.57 0.97 -9.28
C SER A 21 -8.57 0.23 -8.38
N GLN A 22 -8.78 -1.06 -8.21
CA GLN A 22 -7.81 -1.95 -7.54
C GLN A 22 -6.46 -1.94 -8.26
N SER A 23 -6.44 -1.96 -9.60
CA SER A 23 -5.19 -1.88 -10.38
C SER A 23 -4.42 -0.59 -10.13
N PHE A 24 -5.11 0.54 -10.00
CA PHE A 24 -4.49 1.83 -9.72
C PHE A 24 -3.83 1.85 -8.34
N ILE A 25 -4.57 1.45 -7.30
CA ILE A 25 -4.04 1.38 -5.93
C ILE A 25 -2.88 0.37 -5.86
N HIS A 26 -3.00 -0.77 -6.52
CA HIS A 26 -1.93 -1.76 -6.60
C HIS A 26 -0.65 -1.16 -7.21
N SER A 27 -0.73 -0.50 -8.36
CA SER A 27 0.43 0.16 -8.97
C SER A 27 1.01 1.26 -8.08
N LEU A 28 0.18 1.92 -7.27
CA LEU A 28 0.61 2.99 -6.37
C LEU A 28 1.46 2.47 -5.20
N ILE A 29 1.08 1.34 -4.59
CA ILE A 29 1.71 0.87 -3.34
C ILE A 29 2.57 -0.39 -3.49
N SER A 30 2.38 -1.22 -4.53
CA SER A 30 3.12 -2.48 -4.69
C SER A 30 4.62 -2.28 -4.91
N GLY A 31 5.02 -1.26 -5.68
CA GLY A 31 6.43 -0.92 -5.89
C GLY A 31 7.14 -0.58 -4.57
N PRO A 32 6.64 0.40 -3.81
CA PRO A 32 7.12 0.70 -2.46
C PRO A 32 7.18 -0.51 -1.52
N ILE A 33 6.10 -1.29 -1.43
CA ILE A 33 6.02 -2.47 -0.54
C ILE A 33 7.09 -3.51 -0.91
N ARG A 34 7.29 -3.79 -2.21
CA ARG A 34 8.31 -4.74 -2.67
C ARG A 34 9.74 -4.23 -2.42
N LYS A 35 9.97 -2.92 -2.53
CA LYS A 35 11.30 -2.31 -2.38
C LYS A 35 11.71 -2.10 -0.92
N PHE A 36 10.78 -1.68 -0.06
CA PHE A 36 11.06 -1.25 1.31
C PHE A 36 10.44 -2.16 2.39
N GLY A 37 9.66 -3.16 1.98
CA GLY A 37 8.88 -4.01 2.88
C GLY A 37 7.52 -3.39 3.23
N ALA A 38 6.53 -4.25 3.50
CA ALA A 38 5.18 -3.81 3.86
C ALA A 38 5.17 -3.03 5.18
N ASP A 39 5.81 -3.54 6.24
CA ASP A 39 5.79 -2.90 7.56
C ASP A 39 6.31 -1.45 7.52
N LYS A 40 7.48 -1.23 6.93
CA LYS A 40 8.07 0.11 6.79
C LYS A 40 7.22 1.02 5.91
N THR A 41 6.73 0.51 4.78
CA THR A 41 5.95 1.31 3.82
C THR A 41 4.60 1.73 4.42
N LEU A 42 3.89 0.81 5.07
CA LEU A 42 2.56 1.07 5.62
C LEU A 42 2.60 1.97 6.86
N LYS A 43 3.69 1.95 7.65
CA LYS A 43 3.90 2.89 8.77
C LYS A 43 4.10 4.33 8.33
N LEU A 44 4.63 4.55 7.13
CA LEU A 44 4.98 5.88 6.61
C LEU A 44 3.95 6.43 5.63
N ILE A 45 2.94 5.65 5.22
CA ILE A 45 1.91 6.10 4.29
C ILE A 45 0.60 6.38 5.03
N THR A 46 0.12 7.60 4.91
CA THR A 46 -1.20 8.03 5.40
C THR A 46 -2.14 8.26 4.21
N PHE A 47 -3.26 7.55 4.17
CA PHE A 47 -4.31 7.75 3.17
C PHE A 47 -5.33 8.78 3.67
N LYS A 48 -5.41 9.95 3.02
CA LYS A 48 -6.26 11.09 3.41
C LYS A 48 -7.42 11.27 2.44
N SER A 49 -8.57 11.74 2.94
CA SER A 49 -9.76 12.08 2.14
C SER A 49 -10.32 10.93 1.28
N CYS A 50 -10.19 9.69 1.72
CA CYS A 50 -10.68 8.53 0.98
C CYS A 50 -12.20 8.39 1.05
N SER A 51 -12.87 8.33 -0.11
CA SER A 51 -14.28 7.92 -0.20
C SER A 51 -14.47 6.48 0.29
N SER A 52 -15.70 6.06 0.56
CA SER A 52 -16.00 4.67 0.94
C SER A 52 -15.51 3.68 -0.12
N THR A 53 -15.72 3.98 -1.40
CA THR A 53 -15.22 3.17 -2.52
C THR A 53 -13.70 3.10 -2.53
N VAL A 54 -13.00 4.22 -2.35
CA VAL A 54 -11.53 4.25 -2.31
C VAL A 54 -10.98 3.44 -1.13
N LYS A 55 -11.58 3.58 0.07
CA LYS A 55 -11.20 2.79 1.26
C LYS A 55 -11.35 1.30 1.02
N THR A 56 -12.46 0.86 0.44
CA THR A 56 -12.68 -0.55 0.10
C THR A 56 -11.60 -1.06 -0.85
N MET A 57 -11.26 -0.30 -1.90
CA MET A 57 -10.22 -0.71 -2.85
C MET A 57 -8.83 -0.76 -2.21
N ILE A 58 -8.50 0.18 -1.32
CA ILE A 58 -7.26 0.16 -0.54
C ILE A 58 -7.19 -1.09 0.33
N ASN A 59 -8.24 -1.39 1.10
CA ASN A 59 -8.27 -2.55 1.98
C ASN A 59 -8.12 -3.86 1.19
N ILE A 60 -8.88 -4.03 0.10
CA ILE A 60 -8.74 -5.20 -0.78
C ILE A 60 -7.28 -5.37 -1.23
N VAL A 61 -6.62 -4.27 -1.60
CA VAL A 61 -5.23 -4.32 -2.07
C VAL A 61 -4.25 -4.65 -0.96
N LEU A 62 -4.46 -4.10 0.24
CA LEU A 62 -3.62 -4.38 1.38
C LEU A 62 -3.75 -5.83 1.83
N ASP A 63 -4.97 -6.37 1.85
CA ASP A 63 -5.24 -7.75 2.26
C ASP A 63 -4.44 -8.74 1.39
N TYR A 64 -4.61 -8.71 0.07
CA TYR A 64 -3.88 -9.67 -0.77
C TYR A 64 -2.37 -9.41 -0.83
N LEU A 65 -1.91 -8.15 -0.63
CA LEU A 65 -0.48 -7.87 -0.57
C LEU A 65 0.14 -8.41 0.71
N GLN A 66 -0.59 -8.41 1.83
CA GLN A 66 -0.15 -9.02 3.09
C GLN A 66 -0.17 -10.55 3.00
N ASP A 67 -1.23 -11.13 2.45
CA ASP A 67 -1.34 -12.58 2.24
C ASP A 67 -0.17 -13.08 1.36
N ALA A 68 0.10 -12.40 0.25
CA ALA A 68 1.21 -12.75 -0.63
C ALA A 68 2.57 -12.68 0.08
N LEU A 69 2.75 -11.77 1.04
CA LEU A 69 4.01 -11.67 1.79
C LEU A 69 4.15 -12.78 2.84
N GLN A 70 3.05 -13.23 3.45
CA GLN A 70 3.05 -14.36 4.39
C GLN A 70 3.33 -15.70 3.68
N ASP A 71 2.79 -15.90 2.49
CA ASP A 71 3.08 -17.10 1.68
C ASP A 71 4.57 -17.17 1.29
N ASN A 72 5.20 -16.03 0.96
CA ASN A 72 6.62 -15.99 0.59
C ASN A 72 7.60 -16.19 1.77
N GLU A 73 7.18 -15.99 3.02
CA GLU A 73 8.01 -16.31 4.20
C GLU A 73 7.96 -17.80 4.56
N SER A 74 6.97 -18.53 4.04
CA SER A 74 6.79 -19.97 4.25
C SER A 74 7.74 -20.82 3.38
N GLU A 75 8.12 -20.33 2.19
CA GLU A 75 9.04 -21.02 1.26
C GLU A 75 10.54 -20.77 1.53
N LYS A 76 10.91 -19.90 2.48
CA LYS A 76 12.32 -19.64 2.84
C LYS A 76 12.85 -20.46 4.02
N LYS A 77 12.10 -21.48 4.46
CA LYS A 77 12.45 -22.33 5.62
C LYS A 77 12.89 -23.76 5.26
N GLU A 78 13.21 -24.06 4.00
CA GLU A 78 13.79 -25.34 3.59
C GLU A 78 15.27 -25.26 3.23
#